data_AF-Q2QK78-F1
#
_entry.id   AF-Q2QK78-F1
#
_cell.length_a   1.000
_cell.length_b   1.000
_cell.length_c   1.000
_cell.angle_alpha   90.00
_cell.angle_beta   90.00
_cell.angle_gamma   90.00
#
_symmetry.space_group_name_H-M   'P 1'
#
loop_
_entity.id
_entity.type
_entity.pdbx_description
1 polymer ?
#
loop_
_entity_poly.entity_id
_entity_poly.type
_entity_poly.pdbx_seq_one_letter_code
_entity_poly.pdbx_strand_id
1 'polypeptide(L)'
;MITQYKAPDPAPALKDLTERVRFLGTEGKVWLDEQRMLLVQAAMMASMRRELIEMLGVERAKGFFLRMGYQSGLKDAELARKLRPQGNPVEMFFIGPQLHSLKGMVKVCPLQLEIDLDSGHFYADIEWQDSFEVENCQAENLHSEQPVCWMLLGYAISYSSFFLGRQVLYKEVSCRGCGGAQCRIVGKPVEQWEDANDFLRYFQSDPIIDELQALQVQVANMRQRLQLQAGQFYGIGQAPAYKRCCALIDKVAPGKASVLLLGETGTGKEVIARSLHLRSERAGSPFVALNCATIPPDLIEAELFGVEKGAYTGAQQSRMGRFERANGGTLFLDEIVELTPRAQASLLRVLQEEELERVGDSRTRQVDVRVIAATHEDLEQAVKQGRFRADLFYRLNVFPVRIPALRERREDIPLLIEHFLARLHESYGKKTLGLSDRALQACLQYDWPGNVRELENLMERGVIITDENQSIGLDALFPHAPPEAESIGLASDGRLVASAGQAPWVGQIIDSGIGLDALEEALMQEAMARSQQNVSEAARLLGMTRPALAYRLKKSPGEGAPGRA
;
A
#
# COMPACT_ATOMS: atom_id res chain seq x y z
N MET A 1 25.65 -25.83 -5.65
CA MET A 1 25.96 -26.67 -6.85
C MET A 1 25.53 -25.83 -8.05
N ILE A 2 26.46 -25.48 -8.96
CA ILE A 2 26.17 -24.53 -10.03
C ILE A 2 25.11 -25.13 -10.97
N THR A 3 23.94 -24.50 -11.02
CA THR A 3 22.91 -24.83 -12.00
C THR A 3 23.21 -24.04 -13.27
N GLN A 4 23.38 -24.74 -14.38
CA GLN A 4 23.74 -24.13 -15.66
C GLN A 4 22.59 -24.31 -16.66
N TYR A 5 22.38 -23.29 -17.47
CA TYR A 5 21.54 -23.34 -18.66
C TYR A 5 22.35 -22.85 -19.84
N LYS A 6 22.23 -23.58 -20.96
CA LYS A 6 22.83 -23.20 -22.24
C LYS A 6 21.82 -23.47 -23.34
N ALA A 7 21.62 -22.50 -24.23
CA ALA A 7 20.76 -22.75 -25.40
C ALA A 7 21.27 -24.00 -26.17
N PRO A 8 20.39 -24.95 -26.53
CA PRO A 8 18.96 -24.78 -26.82
C PRO A 8 17.96 -25.43 -25.82
N ASP A 9 18.26 -25.48 -24.53
CA ASP A 9 17.32 -26.05 -23.54
C ASP A 9 15.92 -25.36 -23.57
N PRO A 10 14.81 -26.11 -23.43
CA PRO A 10 13.47 -25.54 -23.52
C PRO A 10 13.15 -24.62 -22.33
N ALA A 11 12.61 -23.44 -22.62
CA ALA A 11 12.17 -22.50 -21.58
C ALA A 11 10.97 -23.05 -20.78
N PRO A 12 10.82 -22.69 -19.49
CA PRO A 12 9.67 -23.09 -18.69
C PRO A 12 8.33 -22.63 -19.30
N ALA A 13 7.24 -23.31 -18.97
CA ALA A 13 5.90 -22.92 -19.43
C ALA A 13 5.48 -21.53 -18.89
N LEU A 14 4.71 -20.77 -19.67
CA LEU A 14 4.24 -19.42 -19.32
C LEU A 14 2.89 -19.42 -18.56
N LYS A 15 2.24 -20.58 -18.45
CA LYS A 15 0.82 -20.72 -18.09
C LYS A 15 0.51 -20.16 -16.68
N ASP A 16 1.41 -20.39 -15.73
CA ASP A 16 1.29 -19.93 -14.34
C ASP A 16 1.36 -18.39 -14.20
N LEU A 17 1.98 -17.70 -15.17
CA LEU A 17 2.05 -16.24 -15.22
C LEU A 17 0.84 -15.63 -15.93
N THR A 18 0.40 -16.22 -17.04
CA THR A 18 -0.73 -15.69 -17.81
C THR A 18 -2.05 -15.75 -17.03
N GLU A 19 -2.24 -16.79 -16.21
CA GLU A 19 -3.43 -16.94 -15.34
C GLU A 19 -3.53 -15.83 -14.27
N ARG A 20 -2.45 -15.09 -13.99
CA ARG A 20 -2.44 -14.00 -13.01
C ARG A 20 -2.77 -12.63 -13.58
N VAL A 21 -2.80 -12.51 -14.92
CA VAL A 21 -3.24 -11.29 -15.58
C VAL A 21 -4.76 -11.27 -15.58
N ARG A 22 -5.35 -10.23 -14.99
CA ARG A 22 -6.80 -10.07 -14.85
C ARG A 22 -7.23 -8.70 -15.36
N PHE A 23 -8.11 -8.69 -16.35
CA PHE A 23 -8.79 -7.52 -16.89
C PHE A 23 -10.19 -7.43 -16.26
N LEU A 24 -10.41 -6.42 -15.42
CA LEU A 24 -11.70 -6.05 -14.86
C LEU A 24 -12.30 -4.94 -15.73
N GLY A 25 -12.96 -5.35 -16.83
CA GLY A 25 -13.49 -4.42 -17.84
C GLY A 25 -14.53 -3.45 -17.30
N THR A 26 -15.39 -3.90 -16.40
CA THR A 26 -16.41 -3.08 -15.73
C THR A 26 -15.81 -1.98 -14.84
N GLU A 27 -14.60 -2.20 -14.32
CA GLU A 27 -13.89 -1.24 -13.47
C GLU A 27 -12.82 -0.44 -14.22
N GLY A 28 -12.54 -0.75 -15.48
CA GLY A 28 -11.45 -0.16 -16.25
C GLY A 28 -10.06 -0.50 -15.67
N LYS A 29 -9.89 -1.68 -15.08
CA LYS A 29 -8.64 -2.10 -14.43
C LYS A 29 -8.03 -3.34 -15.06
N VAL A 30 -6.70 -3.35 -15.11
CA VAL A 30 -5.84 -4.50 -15.42
C VAL A 30 -4.97 -4.74 -14.19
N TRP A 31 -4.88 -5.98 -13.76
CA TRP A 31 -4.09 -6.44 -12.64
C TRP A 31 -3.15 -7.54 -13.10
N LEU A 32 -1.95 -7.57 -12.54
CA LEU A 32 -1.05 -8.71 -12.57
C LEU A 32 -0.83 -9.09 -11.11
N ASP A 33 -1.46 -10.17 -10.67
CA ASP A 33 -1.47 -10.55 -9.25
C ASP A 33 -1.98 -9.38 -8.36
N GLU A 34 -1.14 -8.86 -7.44
CA GLU A 34 -1.45 -7.72 -6.57
C GLU A 34 -1.06 -6.33 -7.13
N GLN A 35 -0.52 -6.28 -8.36
CA GLN A 35 -0.02 -5.05 -8.99
C GLN A 35 -1.01 -4.48 -10.00
N ARG A 36 -1.25 -3.16 -9.94
CA ARG A 36 -2.10 -2.47 -10.92
C ARG A 36 -1.31 -2.21 -12.19
N MET A 37 -1.82 -2.71 -13.32
CA MET A 37 -1.13 -2.61 -14.62
C MET A 37 -1.80 -1.61 -15.55
N LEU A 38 -1.04 -0.89 -16.36
CA LEU A 38 -1.59 -0.06 -17.44
C LEU A 38 -1.12 -0.59 -18.79
N LEU A 39 -2.04 -0.65 -19.75
CA LEU A 39 -1.69 -0.84 -21.15
C LEU A 39 -1.46 0.53 -21.77
N VAL A 40 -0.22 0.80 -22.17
CA VAL A 40 0.22 2.09 -22.71
C VAL A 40 0.74 1.87 -24.12
N GLN A 41 0.52 2.84 -25.01
CA GLN A 41 1.02 2.77 -26.38
C GLN A 41 2.55 2.97 -26.39
N ALA A 42 3.27 2.13 -27.15
CA ALA A 42 4.72 2.28 -27.32
C ALA A 42 5.11 3.66 -27.87
N ALA A 43 4.35 4.19 -28.84
CA ALA A 43 4.57 5.52 -29.40
C ALA A 43 4.49 6.65 -28.34
N MET A 44 3.62 6.53 -27.34
CA MET A 44 3.55 7.49 -26.24
C MET A 44 4.82 7.45 -25.39
N MET A 45 5.36 6.25 -25.13
CA MET A 45 6.64 6.08 -24.44
C MET A 45 7.82 6.63 -25.27
N ALA A 46 7.76 6.54 -26.60
CA ALA A 46 8.74 7.12 -27.51
C ALA A 46 8.78 8.65 -27.39
N SER A 47 7.62 9.30 -27.49
CA SER A 47 7.53 10.76 -27.34
C SER A 47 7.91 11.23 -25.93
N MET A 48 7.52 10.51 -24.87
CA MET A 48 7.95 10.79 -23.49
C MET A 48 9.48 10.73 -23.35
N ARG A 49 10.13 9.73 -23.95
CA ARG A 49 11.59 9.61 -23.97
C ARG A 49 12.24 10.82 -24.65
N ARG A 50 11.74 11.22 -25.83
CA ARG A 50 12.24 12.39 -26.57
C ARG A 50 12.15 13.64 -25.71
N GLU A 51 10.98 13.93 -25.14
CA GLU A 51 10.76 15.12 -24.31
C GLU A 51 11.67 15.13 -23.06
N LEU A 52 11.84 13.99 -22.39
CA LEU A 52 12.73 13.90 -21.22
C LEU A 52 14.20 14.13 -21.59
N ILE A 53 14.65 13.60 -22.74
CA ILE A 53 16.01 13.84 -23.23
C ILE A 53 16.21 15.32 -23.58
N GLU A 54 15.23 15.96 -24.23
CA GLU A 54 15.27 17.38 -24.58
C GLU A 54 15.31 18.28 -23.34
N MET A 55 14.55 17.95 -22.29
CA MET A 55 14.47 18.77 -21.07
C MET A 55 15.65 18.56 -20.11
N LEU A 56 16.11 17.32 -19.94
CA LEU A 56 17.05 16.95 -18.87
C LEU A 56 18.46 16.59 -19.39
N GLY A 57 18.60 16.35 -20.68
CA GLY A 57 19.78 15.74 -21.29
C GLY A 57 19.82 14.22 -21.14
N VAL A 58 20.65 13.59 -21.98
CA VAL A 58 20.73 12.12 -22.12
C VAL A 58 21.10 11.41 -20.82
N GLU A 59 22.13 11.87 -20.10
CA GLU A 59 22.63 11.20 -18.89
C GLU A 59 21.60 11.16 -17.75
N ARG A 60 20.84 12.24 -17.57
CA ARG A 60 19.79 12.32 -16.55
C ARG A 60 18.55 11.53 -16.96
N ALA A 61 18.14 11.60 -18.23
CA ALA A 61 17.04 10.80 -18.75
C ALA A 61 17.37 9.29 -18.64
N LYS A 62 18.61 8.89 -18.94
CA LYS A 62 19.13 7.53 -18.74
C LYS A 62 19.02 7.09 -17.29
N GLY A 63 19.49 7.91 -16.34
CA GLY A 63 19.33 7.62 -14.92
C GLY A 63 17.87 7.50 -14.48
N PHE A 64 16.99 8.36 -14.99
CA PHE A 64 15.55 8.29 -14.74
C PHE A 64 14.94 6.96 -15.21
N PHE A 65 15.17 6.57 -16.47
CA PHE A 65 14.64 5.30 -17.01
C PHE A 65 15.26 4.07 -16.35
N LEU A 66 16.56 4.10 -16.02
CA LEU A 66 17.21 3.03 -15.23
C LEU A 66 16.53 2.83 -13.88
N ARG A 67 16.24 3.91 -13.14
CA ARG A 67 15.54 3.83 -11.85
C ARG A 67 14.09 3.37 -11.99
N MET A 68 13.39 3.80 -13.04
CA MET A 68 12.03 3.33 -13.35
C MET A 68 12.02 1.81 -13.60
N GLY A 69 12.96 1.32 -14.42
CA GLY A 69 13.18 -0.10 -14.66
C GLY A 69 13.52 -0.85 -13.37
N TYR A 70 14.39 -0.28 -12.54
CA TYR A 70 14.79 -0.85 -11.25
C TYR A 70 13.62 -1.07 -10.30
N GLN A 71 12.70 -0.10 -10.21
CA GLN A 71 11.50 -0.26 -9.38
C GLN A 71 10.57 -1.33 -9.93
N SER A 72 10.39 -1.38 -11.26
CA SER A 72 9.60 -2.43 -11.92
C SER A 72 10.16 -3.83 -11.67
N GLY A 73 11.47 -4.01 -11.81
CA GLY A 73 12.13 -5.31 -11.59
C GLY A 73 12.10 -5.76 -10.14
N LEU A 74 12.20 -4.84 -9.17
CA LEU A 74 12.05 -5.15 -7.75
C LEU A 74 10.64 -5.70 -7.44
N LYS A 75 9.59 -5.04 -7.96
CA LYS A 75 8.20 -5.48 -7.78
C LYS A 75 7.94 -6.85 -8.40
N ASP A 76 8.48 -7.11 -9.59
CA ASP A 76 8.34 -8.42 -10.24
C ASP A 76 9.16 -9.53 -9.56
N ALA A 77 10.31 -9.20 -8.97
CA ALA A 77 11.12 -10.16 -8.22
C ALA A 77 10.39 -10.65 -6.96
N GLU A 78 9.66 -9.77 -6.29
CA GLU A 78 8.81 -10.14 -5.15
C GLU A 78 7.71 -11.12 -5.57
N LEU A 79 7.08 -10.87 -6.72
CA LEU A 79 6.10 -11.78 -7.30
C LEU A 79 6.73 -13.13 -7.62
N ALA A 80 7.87 -13.14 -8.32
CA ALA A 80 8.52 -14.35 -8.81
C ALA A 80 8.82 -15.38 -7.70
N ARG A 81 9.30 -14.92 -6.54
CA ARG A 81 9.61 -15.78 -5.39
C ARG A 81 8.39 -16.55 -4.86
N LYS A 82 7.17 -16.02 -5.04
CA LYS A 82 5.91 -16.64 -4.59
C LYS A 82 5.37 -17.70 -5.56
N LEU A 83 5.81 -17.69 -6.82
CA LEU A 83 5.17 -18.47 -7.90
C LEU A 83 5.69 -19.89 -8.04
N ARG A 84 7.01 -20.10 -7.95
CA ARG A 84 7.64 -21.40 -8.17
C ARG A 84 8.57 -21.80 -7.01
N PRO A 85 8.06 -21.95 -5.77
CA PRO A 85 8.89 -22.17 -4.59
C PRO A 85 9.68 -23.49 -4.57
N GLN A 86 9.36 -24.45 -5.46
CA GLN A 86 10.04 -25.74 -5.58
C GLN A 86 10.83 -25.91 -6.88
N GLY A 87 10.94 -24.87 -7.71
CA GLY A 87 11.74 -24.92 -8.94
C GLY A 87 13.24 -24.94 -8.66
N ASN A 88 14.04 -25.39 -9.62
CA ASN A 88 15.49 -25.20 -9.52
C ASN A 88 15.85 -23.69 -9.65
N PRO A 89 17.05 -23.25 -9.21
CA PRO A 89 17.41 -21.82 -9.21
C PRO A 89 17.27 -21.14 -10.58
N VAL A 90 17.52 -21.86 -11.66
CA VAL A 90 17.37 -21.36 -13.03
C VAL A 90 15.89 -21.17 -13.38
N GLU A 91 15.03 -22.17 -13.15
CA GLU A 91 13.59 -22.11 -13.41
C GLU A 91 12.89 -20.99 -12.63
N MET A 92 13.33 -20.76 -11.40
CA MET A 92 12.83 -19.65 -10.57
C MET A 92 13.29 -18.30 -11.13
N PHE A 93 14.56 -18.19 -11.54
CA PHE A 93 15.10 -16.97 -12.15
C PHE A 93 14.42 -16.61 -13.49
N PHE A 94 14.02 -17.61 -14.27
CA PHE A 94 13.37 -17.43 -15.57
C PHE A 94 12.04 -16.67 -15.50
N ILE A 95 11.43 -16.56 -14.32
CA ILE A 95 10.18 -15.81 -14.14
C ILE A 95 10.37 -14.34 -14.53
N GLY A 96 11.48 -13.71 -14.18
CA GLY A 96 11.77 -12.31 -14.53
C GLY A 96 11.81 -12.09 -16.05
N PRO A 97 12.67 -12.81 -16.80
CA PRO A 97 12.64 -12.85 -18.25
C PRO A 97 11.26 -13.08 -18.86
N GLN A 98 10.50 -14.04 -18.31
CA GLN A 98 9.14 -14.35 -18.79
C GLN A 98 8.15 -13.22 -18.53
N LEU A 99 8.20 -12.57 -17.36
CA LEU A 99 7.38 -11.40 -17.04
C LEU A 99 7.72 -10.22 -17.95
N HIS A 100 9.00 -10.03 -18.27
CA HIS A 100 9.45 -8.98 -19.18
C HIS A 100 8.88 -9.18 -20.60
N SER A 101 8.85 -10.43 -21.07
CA SER A 101 8.21 -10.79 -22.35
C SER A 101 6.68 -10.74 -22.28
N LEU A 102 6.06 -11.18 -21.18
CA LEU A 102 4.61 -11.11 -20.98
C LEU A 102 4.10 -9.65 -21.00
N LYS A 103 4.88 -8.72 -20.47
CA LYS A 103 4.60 -7.28 -20.50
C LYS A 103 4.85 -6.63 -21.86
N GLY A 104 5.33 -7.39 -22.85
CA GLY A 104 5.62 -6.88 -24.20
C GLY A 104 6.82 -5.94 -24.26
N MET A 105 7.72 -5.98 -23.27
CA MET A 105 8.88 -5.08 -23.20
C MET A 105 10.00 -5.55 -24.13
N VAL A 106 10.30 -6.84 -24.08
CA VAL A 106 11.38 -7.47 -24.86
C VAL A 106 11.21 -8.98 -24.86
N LYS A 107 11.59 -9.64 -25.95
CA LYS A 107 11.74 -11.09 -25.98
C LYS A 107 13.12 -11.45 -25.45
N VAL A 108 13.16 -12.14 -24.31
CA VAL A 108 14.40 -12.48 -23.62
C VAL A 108 14.89 -13.86 -24.06
N CYS A 109 16.11 -13.92 -24.59
CA CYS A 109 16.75 -15.14 -25.08
C CYS A 109 18.08 -15.35 -24.34
N PRO A 110 18.10 -16.08 -23.21
CA PRO A 110 19.36 -16.40 -22.52
C PRO A 110 20.26 -17.27 -23.40
N LEU A 111 21.51 -16.84 -23.59
CA LEU A 111 22.53 -17.59 -24.32
C LEU A 111 23.29 -18.52 -23.36
N GLN A 112 23.62 -17.99 -22.18
CA GLN A 112 24.28 -18.70 -21.09
C GLN A 112 23.80 -18.14 -19.75
N LEU A 113 23.50 -19.03 -18.81
CA LEU A 113 23.10 -18.65 -17.46
C LEU A 113 23.70 -19.62 -16.44
N GLU A 114 24.35 -19.08 -15.43
CA GLU A 114 24.98 -19.83 -14.35
C GLU A 114 24.55 -19.22 -13.02
N ILE A 115 23.92 -20.03 -12.18
CA ILE A 115 23.42 -19.60 -10.87
C ILE A 115 23.83 -20.62 -9.82
N ASP A 116 24.45 -20.13 -8.75
CA ASP A 116 24.66 -20.89 -7.52
C ASP A 116 24.32 -20.02 -6.30
N LEU A 117 23.17 -20.31 -5.69
CA LEU A 117 22.65 -19.54 -4.55
C LEU A 117 23.53 -19.70 -3.30
N ASP A 118 24.22 -20.82 -3.15
CA ASP A 118 25.04 -21.11 -1.96
C ASP A 118 26.38 -20.36 -1.99
N SER A 119 27.04 -20.35 -3.16
CA SER A 119 28.33 -19.65 -3.33
C SER A 119 28.18 -18.19 -3.75
N GLY A 120 26.98 -17.77 -4.14
CA GLY A 120 26.72 -16.45 -4.70
C GLY A 120 27.35 -16.24 -6.07
N HIS A 121 27.69 -17.32 -6.80
CA HIS A 121 28.16 -17.25 -8.18
C HIS A 121 27.01 -16.91 -9.11
N PHE A 122 27.25 -15.96 -10.01
CA PHE A 122 26.28 -15.53 -11.00
C PHE A 122 26.97 -15.09 -12.28
N TYR A 123 26.50 -15.64 -13.39
CA TYR A 123 26.85 -15.17 -14.73
C TYR A 123 25.64 -15.29 -15.65
N ALA A 124 25.34 -14.23 -16.37
CA ALA A 124 24.28 -14.24 -17.37
C ALA A 124 24.75 -13.57 -18.66
N ASP A 125 24.52 -14.23 -19.78
CA ASP A 125 24.69 -13.71 -21.13
C ASP A 125 23.36 -13.86 -21.86
N ILE A 126 22.74 -12.73 -22.20
CA ILE A 126 21.34 -12.69 -22.63
C ILE A 126 21.22 -11.82 -23.86
N GLU A 127 20.52 -12.35 -24.87
CA GLU A 127 20.08 -11.59 -26.04
C GLU A 127 18.67 -11.02 -25.80
N TRP A 128 18.49 -9.77 -26.19
CA TRP A 128 17.23 -9.07 -26.19
C TRP A 128 16.76 -8.88 -27.64
N GLN A 129 15.66 -9.55 -27.98
CA GLN A 129 15.00 -9.45 -29.27
C GLN A 129 13.79 -8.51 -29.15
N ASP A 130 13.57 -7.70 -30.18
CA ASP A 130 12.40 -6.81 -30.28
C ASP A 130 12.20 -5.91 -29.03
N SER A 131 13.30 -5.25 -28.62
CA SER A 131 13.26 -4.27 -27.54
C SER A 131 12.42 -3.05 -27.94
N PHE A 132 11.39 -2.76 -27.15
CA PHE A 132 10.55 -1.58 -27.37
C PHE A 132 11.35 -0.26 -27.28
N GLU A 133 12.45 -0.23 -26.52
CA GLU A 133 13.29 0.98 -26.40
C GLU A 133 14.06 1.27 -27.68
N VAL A 134 14.47 0.24 -28.42
CA VAL A 134 15.09 0.39 -29.73
C VAL A 134 14.06 0.90 -30.74
N GLU A 135 12.85 0.33 -30.75
CA GLU A 135 11.74 0.79 -31.59
C GLU A 135 11.39 2.25 -31.31
N ASN A 136 11.33 2.64 -30.03
CA ASN A 136 11.08 4.02 -29.61
C ASN A 136 12.16 4.99 -30.13
N CYS A 137 13.44 4.62 -30.01
CA CYS A 137 14.54 5.44 -30.51
C CYS A 137 14.48 5.57 -32.04
N GLN A 138 14.13 4.50 -32.76
CA GLN A 138 13.98 4.53 -34.22
C GLN A 138 12.80 5.40 -34.66
N ALA A 139 11.65 5.29 -33.99
CA ALA A 139 10.45 6.05 -34.31
C ALA A 139 10.66 7.57 -34.18
N GLU A 140 11.46 7.99 -33.21
CA GLU A 140 11.76 9.40 -32.92
C GLU A 140 13.08 9.88 -33.55
N ASN A 141 13.73 9.06 -34.37
CA ASN A 141 15.05 9.33 -34.97
C ASN A 141 16.12 9.75 -33.94
N LEU A 142 16.05 9.18 -32.73
CA LEU A 142 17.01 9.42 -31.67
C LEU A 142 18.27 8.59 -31.91
N HIS A 143 19.32 9.24 -32.39
CA HIS A 143 20.61 8.61 -32.59
C HIS A 143 21.38 8.63 -31.27
N SER A 144 21.97 7.50 -30.89
CA SER A 144 22.81 7.40 -29.69
C SER A 144 24.07 6.60 -29.98
N GLU A 145 25.20 7.12 -29.54
CA GLU A 145 26.49 6.40 -29.53
C GLU A 145 26.58 5.41 -28.36
N GLN A 146 25.62 5.46 -27.43
CA GLN A 146 25.54 4.57 -26.26
C GLN A 146 24.32 3.65 -26.34
N PRO A 147 24.38 2.46 -25.69
CA PRO A 147 23.23 1.56 -25.61
C PRO A 147 21.98 2.26 -25.06
N VAL A 148 20.81 1.94 -25.62
CA VAL A 148 19.56 2.69 -25.38
C VAL A 148 18.55 1.97 -24.50
N CYS A 149 18.75 0.69 -24.19
CA CYS A 149 17.79 -0.15 -23.45
C CYS A 149 17.89 0.08 -21.93
N TRP A 150 17.72 1.32 -21.49
CA TRP A 150 17.96 1.78 -20.12
C TRP A 150 16.97 1.21 -19.11
N MET A 151 15.68 1.21 -19.42
CA MET A 151 14.64 0.70 -18.52
C MET A 151 14.72 -0.83 -18.41
N LEU A 152 14.95 -1.52 -19.54
CA LEU A 152 15.17 -2.96 -19.56
C LEU A 152 16.39 -3.36 -18.71
N LEU A 153 17.46 -2.56 -18.75
CA LEU A 153 18.69 -2.81 -17.98
C LEU A 153 18.50 -2.60 -16.49
N GLY A 154 17.79 -1.54 -16.09
CA GLY A 154 17.41 -1.31 -14.69
C GLY A 154 16.55 -2.44 -14.13
N TYR A 155 15.62 -2.97 -14.93
CA TYR A 155 14.81 -4.13 -14.58
C TYR A 155 15.69 -5.36 -14.31
N ALA A 156 16.57 -5.72 -15.25
CA ALA A 156 17.43 -6.90 -15.11
C ALA A 156 18.35 -6.82 -13.88
N ILE A 157 18.90 -5.63 -13.59
CA ILE A 157 19.74 -5.35 -12.42
C ILE A 157 18.98 -5.60 -11.12
N SER A 158 17.83 -4.95 -10.94
CA SER A 158 17.04 -5.05 -9.70
C SER A 158 16.49 -6.47 -9.48
N TYR A 159 15.95 -7.09 -10.52
CA TYR A 159 15.37 -8.43 -10.44
C TYR A 159 16.42 -9.45 -9.99
N SER A 160 17.57 -9.46 -10.67
CA SER A 160 18.65 -10.42 -10.37
C SER A 160 19.26 -10.16 -9.00
N SER A 161 19.42 -8.89 -8.62
CA SER A 161 19.99 -8.53 -7.32
C SER A 161 19.09 -8.98 -6.17
N PHE A 162 17.78 -8.79 -6.31
CA PHE A 162 16.80 -9.23 -5.31
C PHE A 162 16.74 -10.76 -5.24
N PHE A 163 16.70 -11.43 -6.40
CA PHE A 163 16.64 -12.89 -6.47
C PHE A 163 17.83 -13.57 -5.77
N LEU A 164 19.03 -13.04 -5.96
CA LEU A 164 20.26 -13.60 -5.39
C LEU A 164 20.58 -13.09 -3.97
N GLY A 165 19.91 -12.04 -3.50
CA GLY A 165 20.25 -11.37 -2.24
C GLY A 165 21.62 -10.67 -2.27
N ARG A 166 22.17 -10.38 -3.46
CA ARG A 166 23.49 -9.76 -3.69
C ARG A 166 23.41 -8.79 -4.85
N GLN A 167 24.17 -7.70 -4.82
CA GLN A 167 24.17 -6.74 -5.92
C GLN A 167 24.76 -7.34 -7.21
N VAL A 168 23.95 -7.36 -8.26
CA VAL A 168 24.32 -7.75 -9.63
C VAL A 168 24.21 -6.56 -10.55
N LEU A 169 25.22 -6.37 -11.39
CA LEU A 169 25.23 -5.35 -12.43
C LEU A 169 25.19 -6.00 -13.81
N TYR A 170 24.33 -5.47 -14.66
CA TYR A 170 24.27 -5.78 -16.08
C TYR A 170 24.81 -4.62 -16.91
N LYS A 171 25.48 -4.96 -18.01
CA LYS A 171 25.83 -4.02 -19.06
C LYS A 171 25.39 -4.53 -20.41
N GLU A 172 24.81 -3.63 -21.21
CA GLU A 172 24.50 -3.87 -22.60
C GLU A 172 25.80 -3.73 -23.42
N VAL A 173 26.37 -4.87 -23.84
CA VAL A 173 27.64 -4.95 -24.56
C VAL A 173 27.48 -4.74 -26.07
N SER A 174 26.26 -4.87 -26.58
CA SER A 174 25.88 -4.56 -27.95
C SER A 174 24.42 -4.12 -27.98
N CYS A 175 24.08 -3.17 -28.84
CA CYS A 175 22.74 -2.60 -28.92
C CYS A 175 22.38 -2.26 -30.37
N ARG A 176 21.19 -2.65 -30.81
CA ARG A 176 20.65 -2.30 -32.14
C ARG A 176 20.39 -0.81 -32.31
N GLY A 177 20.06 -0.10 -31.22
CA GLY A 177 19.89 1.36 -31.24
C GLY A 177 21.18 2.13 -31.57
N CYS A 178 22.35 1.49 -31.43
CA CYS A 178 23.65 2.06 -31.79
C CYS A 178 24.15 1.57 -33.16
N GLY A 179 23.34 0.82 -33.92
CA GLY A 179 23.76 0.16 -35.16
C GLY A 179 24.39 -1.23 -34.97
N GLY A 180 24.35 -1.81 -33.76
CA GLY A 180 24.75 -3.20 -33.53
C GLY A 180 23.79 -4.22 -34.15
N ALA A 181 24.26 -5.45 -34.38
CA ALA A 181 23.43 -6.50 -34.98
C ALA A 181 22.31 -7.01 -34.05
N GLN A 182 22.56 -7.00 -32.74
CA GLN A 182 21.66 -7.52 -31.71
C GLN A 182 21.80 -6.70 -30.42
N CYS A 183 20.78 -6.73 -29.56
CA CYS A 183 20.91 -6.22 -28.20
C CYS A 183 21.38 -7.36 -27.31
N ARG A 184 22.54 -7.22 -26.67
CA ARG A 184 23.14 -8.26 -25.83
C ARG A 184 23.59 -7.66 -24.52
N ILE A 185 23.21 -8.30 -23.41
CA ILE A 185 23.61 -7.90 -22.07
C ILE A 185 24.44 -9.00 -21.39
N VAL A 186 25.38 -8.57 -20.55
CA VAL A 186 26.14 -9.45 -19.67
C VAL A 186 25.94 -9.02 -18.22
N GLY A 187 25.58 -9.96 -17.36
CA GLY A 187 25.31 -9.76 -15.93
C GLY A 187 26.30 -10.52 -15.05
N LYS A 188 26.87 -9.82 -14.06
CA LYS A 188 27.80 -10.36 -13.06
C LYS A 188 27.65 -9.62 -11.73
N PRO A 189 28.08 -10.21 -10.59
CA PRO A 189 28.19 -9.48 -9.32
C PRO A 189 28.99 -8.17 -9.48
N VAL A 190 28.56 -7.13 -8.77
CA VAL A 190 29.14 -5.77 -8.86
C VAL A 190 30.65 -5.76 -8.68
N GLU A 191 31.19 -6.63 -7.83
CA GLU A 191 32.62 -6.69 -7.48
C GLU A 191 33.49 -7.24 -8.62
N GLN A 192 32.88 -7.83 -9.65
CA GLN A 192 33.56 -8.32 -10.84
C GLN A 192 33.66 -7.27 -11.96
N TRP A 193 33.14 -6.05 -11.73
CA TRP A 193 33.20 -4.93 -12.65
C TRP A 193 34.17 -3.85 -12.15
N GLU A 194 35.15 -3.48 -12.98
CA GLU A 194 36.18 -2.49 -12.61
C GLU A 194 35.61 -1.07 -12.46
N ASP A 195 34.59 -0.73 -13.24
CA ASP A 195 33.95 0.59 -13.35
C ASP A 195 32.51 0.60 -12.78
N ALA A 196 32.20 -0.32 -11.88
CA ALA A 196 30.86 -0.46 -11.32
C ALA A 196 30.35 0.82 -10.63
N ASN A 197 31.25 1.52 -9.93
CA ASN A 197 30.91 2.72 -9.16
C ASN A 197 30.40 3.86 -10.04
N ASP A 198 30.92 4.02 -11.25
CA ASP A 198 30.48 5.07 -12.16
C ASP A 198 29.08 4.78 -12.68
N PHE A 199 28.78 3.51 -12.96
CA PHE A 199 27.44 3.09 -13.37
C PHE A 199 26.43 3.19 -12.22
N LEU A 200 26.84 2.87 -10.99
CA LEU A 200 25.96 2.92 -9.82
C LEU A 200 25.46 4.34 -9.50
N ARG A 201 26.16 5.39 -9.96
CA ARG A 201 25.72 6.79 -9.81
C ARG A 201 24.35 7.05 -10.44
N TYR A 202 23.98 6.36 -11.52
CA TYR A 202 22.66 6.53 -12.14
C TYR A 202 21.49 6.12 -11.21
N PHE A 203 21.75 5.31 -10.19
CA PHE A 203 20.73 4.90 -9.20
C PHE A 203 20.61 5.85 -8.02
N GLN A 204 21.50 6.84 -7.90
CA GLN A 204 21.33 7.92 -6.94
C GLN A 204 20.21 8.84 -7.47
N SER A 205 19.23 9.13 -6.63
CA SER A 205 18.23 10.14 -6.93
C SER A 205 18.90 11.49 -6.84
N ASP A 206 19.07 12.17 -7.97
CA ASP A 206 19.38 13.61 -8.02
C ASP A 206 18.05 14.37 -8.03
N PRO A 207 17.48 14.78 -6.89
CA PRO A 207 16.26 15.55 -6.88
C PRO A 207 16.55 16.96 -7.41
N ILE A 208 16.39 17.14 -8.72
CA ILE A 208 16.53 18.44 -9.40
C ILE A 208 15.63 19.50 -8.75
N ILE A 209 14.43 19.09 -8.33
CA ILE A 209 13.50 19.95 -7.61
C ILE A 209 14.05 20.28 -6.22
N ASP A 210 14.66 19.36 -5.49
CA ASP A 210 15.22 19.66 -4.17
C ASP A 210 16.52 20.47 -4.27
N GLU A 211 17.32 20.35 -5.33
CA GLU A 211 18.45 21.25 -5.56
C GLU A 211 17.98 22.65 -5.96
N LEU A 212 17.01 22.76 -6.88
CA LEU A 212 16.40 24.04 -7.26
C LEU A 212 15.66 24.68 -6.09
N GLN A 213 14.91 23.89 -5.32
CA GLN A 213 14.25 24.33 -4.09
C GLN A 213 15.28 24.62 -3.01
N ALA A 214 16.34 23.84 -2.82
CA ALA A 214 17.38 24.14 -1.83
C ALA A 214 18.13 25.42 -2.19
N LEU A 215 18.38 25.69 -3.47
CA LEU A 215 18.93 26.96 -3.94
C LEU A 215 17.93 28.11 -3.72
N GLN A 216 16.65 27.94 -4.06
CA GLN A 216 15.60 28.93 -3.81
C GLN A 216 15.32 29.15 -2.32
N VAL A 217 15.41 28.10 -1.51
CA VAL A 217 15.24 28.05 -0.06
C VAL A 217 16.48 28.58 0.63
N GLN A 218 17.69 28.42 0.10
CA GLN A 218 18.88 29.14 0.59
C GLN A 218 18.75 30.64 0.33
N VAL A 219 18.28 31.03 -0.86
CA VAL A 219 18.00 32.43 -1.21
C VAL A 219 16.84 33.00 -0.36
N ALA A 220 15.83 32.20 -0.04
CA ALA A 220 14.71 32.58 0.82
C ALA A 220 15.06 32.54 2.32
N ASN A 221 15.86 31.58 2.80
CA ASN A 221 16.31 31.47 4.19
C ASN A 221 17.28 32.60 4.57
N MET A 222 18.09 33.09 3.62
CA MET A 222 18.83 34.34 3.84
C MET A 222 17.90 35.54 4.05
N ARG A 223 16.68 35.53 3.49
CA ARG A 223 15.65 36.57 3.70
C ARG A 223 14.77 36.30 4.94
N GLN A 224 14.58 35.05 5.35
CA GLN A 224 13.60 34.64 6.36
C GLN A 224 14.19 34.38 7.76
N ARG A 225 15.52 34.34 7.95
CA ARG A 225 16.17 34.30 9.29
C ARG A 225 15.90 35.53 10.18
N LEU A 226 14.98 36.40 9.78
CA LEU A 226 14.43 37.52 10.56
C LEU A 226 13.01 37.27 11.14
N GLN A 227 12.34 36.14 10.86
CA GLN A 227 10.98 35.90 11.37
C GLN A 227 10.70 34.44 11.80
N LEU A 228 10.79 34.23 13.12
CA LEU A 228 10.05 33.29 14.00
C LEU A 228 10.21 31.76 13.89
N GLN A 229 10.55 31.18 15.06
CA GLN A 229 10.27 29.80 15.47
C GLN A 229 8.76 29.60 15.65
N ALA A 230 8.10 28.82 14.79
CA ALA A 230 6.76 28.29 15.06
C ALA A 230 6.48 27.07 14.17
N GLY A 231 6.51 25.88 14.77
CA GLY A 231 6.22 24.62 14.08
C GLY A 231 5.76 23.55 15.05
N GLN A 232 4.91 23.91 16.03
CA GLN A 232 4.38 22.93 16.98
C GLN A 232 3.23 22.17 16.31
N PHE A 233 3.56 20.98 15.81
CA PHE A 233 2.73 19.94 15.16
C PHE A 233 1.20 20.09 15.21
N TYR A 234 0.57 19.96 14.05
CA TYR A 234 -0.75 19.33 13.90
C TYR A 234 -0.56 17.82 13.75
N GLY A 235 -1.61 17.02 13.98
CA GLY A 235 -1.62 15.66 13.42
C GLY A 235 -1.46 15.68 11.89
N ILE A 236 -1.21 14.53 11.27
CA ILE A 236 -0.90 14.44 9.84
C ILE A 236 -2.17 14.58 8.99
N GLY A 237 -2.11 15.44 7.96
CA GLY A 237 -3.16 15.57 6.97
C GLY A 237 -3.01 16.81 6.07
N GLN A 238 -3.44 16.68 4.82
CA GLN A 238 -3.46 17.72 3.79
C GLN A 238 -4.86 17.96 3.19
N ALA A 239 -5.83 17.09 3.48
CA ALA A 239 -7.18 17.16 2.97
C ALA A 239 -7.86 18.51 3.31
N PRO A 240 -8.69 19.08 2.41
CA PRO A 240 -9.34 20.36 2.65
C PRO A 240 -10.17 20.40 3.93
N ALA A 241 -10.87 19.32 4.27
CA ALA A 241 -11.66 19.22 5.50
C ALA A 241 -10.78 19.32 6.77
N TYR A 242 -9.63 18.65 6.76
CA TYR A 242 -8.68 18.70 7.87
C TYR A 242 -8.02 20.08 7.99
N LYS A 243 -7.62 20.69 6.86
CA LYS A 243 -7.07 22.05 6.84
C LYS A 243 -8.05 23.09 7.41
N ARG A 244 -9.35 22.98 7.11
CA ARG A 244 -10.38 23.84 7.71
C ARG A 244 -10.46 23.68 9.23
N CYS A 245 -10.42 22.44 9.72
CA CYS A 245 -10.35 22.16 11.16
C CYS A 245 -9.12 22.83 11.79
N CYS A 246 -7.93 22.63 11.22
CA CYS A 246 -6.70 23.25 11.71
C CYS A 246 -6.77 24.78 11.72
N ALA A 247 -7.32 25.40 10.66
CA ALA A 247 -7.48 26.85 10.60
C ALA A 247 -8.41 27.39 11.70
N LEU A 248 -9.47 26.65 12.07
CA LEU A 248 -10.32 27.01 13.21
C LEU A 248 -9.56 26.91 14.54
N ILE A 249 -8.71 25.89 14.68
CA ILE A 249 -7.85 25.71 15.86
C ILE A 249 -6.86 26.87 15.98
N ASP A 250 -6.17 27.26 14.90
CA ASP A 250 -5.28 28.44 14.89
C ASP A 250 -6.02 29.71 15.29
N LYS A 251 -7.27 29.89 14.81
CA LYS A 251 -8.07 31.08 15.12
C LYS A 251 -8.48 31.16 16.59
N VAL A 252 -8.78 30.04 17.22
CA VAL A 252 -9.22 30.01 18.63
C VAL A 252 -8.07 29.88 19.62
N ALA A 253 -6.89 29.42 19.20
CA ALA A 253 -5.76 29.15 20.09
C ALA A 253 -5.31 30.34 20.94
N PRO A 254 -5.22 31.60 20.43
CA PRO A 254 -4.86 32.75 21.26
C PRO A 254 -5.90 33.12 22.32
N GLY A 255 -7.16 32.73 22.12
CA GLY A 255 -8.26 33.08 23.04
C GLY A 255 -8.33 32.20 24.29
N LYS A 256 -9.06 32.67 25.30
CA LYS A 256 -9.38 31.91 26.53
C LYS A 256 -10.67 31.06 26.41
N ALA A 257 -11.37 31.13 25.28
CA ALA A 257 -12.64 30.45 25.09
C ALA A 257 -12.52 28.93 25.29
N SER A 258 -13.58 28.35 25.86
CA SER A 258 -13.82 26.91 25.87
C SER A 258 -14.00 26.42 24.44
N VAL A 259 -13.41 25.27 24.15
CA VAL A 259 -13.47 24.65 22.81
C VAL A 259 -14.07 23.27 22.94
N LEU A 260 -15.07 22.99 22.10
CA LEU A 260 -15.75 21.70 22.04
C LEU A 260 -15.33 20.96 20.76
N LEU A 261 -14.55 19.90 20.91
CA LEU A 261 -14.12 19.03 19.82
C LEU A 261 -15.18 17.95 19.57
N LEU A 262 -15.80 18.01 18.40
CA LEU A 262 -16.81 17.05 17.95
C LEU A 262 -16.18 16.11 16.94
N GLY A 263 -16.29 14.81 17.14
CA GLY A 263 -15.78 13.85 16.16
C GLY A 263 -15.84 12.41 16.64
N GLU A 264 -15.88 11.50 15.68
CA GLU A 264 -15.96 10.07 15.95
C GLU A 264 -14.77 9.56 16.78
N THR A 265 -14.99 8.40 17.39
CA THR A 265 -13.94 7.69 18.13
C THR A 265 -12.77 7.37 17.21
N GLY A 266 -11.54 7.59 17.69
CA GLY A 266 -10.33 7.31 16.93
C GLY A 266 -9.93 8.36 15.89
N THR A 267 -10.57 9.53 15.82
CA THR A 267 -10.19 10.63 14.89
C THR A 267 -8.97 11.44 15.34
N GLY A 268 -8.49 11.27 16.57
CA GLY A 268 -7.33 11.99 17.12
C GLY A 268 -7.66 13.29 17.87
N LYS A 269 -8.82 13.36 18.55
CA LYS A 269 -9.26 14.50 19.37
C LYS A 269 -8.19 15.01 20.34
N GLU A 270 -7.48 14.10 21.02
CA GLU A 270 -6.41 14.46 21.96
C GLU A 270 -5.22 15.18 21.27
N VAL A 271 -4.83 14.72 20.08
CA VAL A 271 -3.73 15.35 19.31
C VAL A 271 -4.10 16.79 18.96
N ILE A 272 -5.35 17.00 18.52
CA ILE A 272 -5.86 18.35 18.23
C ILE A 272 -5.94 19.22 19.49
N ALA A 273 -6.35 18.68 20.64
CA ALA A 273 -6.36 19.40 21.91
C ALA A 273 -4.94 19.83 22.34
N ARG A 274 -3.95 18.95 22.16
CA ARG A 274 -2.53 19.27 22.42
C ARG A 274 -2.01 20.35 21.47
N SER A 275 -2.32 20.24 20.17
CA SER A 275 -1.97 21.25 19.17
C SER A 275 -2.55 22.63 19.51
N LEU A 276 -3.80 22.67 20.00
CA LEU A 276 -4.47 23.88 20.42
C LEU A 276 -3.77 24.52 21.63
N HIS A 277 -3.43 23.72 22.65
CA HIS A 277 -2.71 24.18 23.83
C HIS A 277 -1.34 24.77 23.46
N LEU A 278 -0.56 24.07 22.63
CA LEU A 278 0.76 24.51 22.17
C LEU A 278 0.73 25.82 21.36
N ARG A 279 -0.39 26.13 20.70
CA ARG A 279 -0.59 27.39 19.96
C ARG A 279 -1.18 28.52 20.80
N SER A 280 -1.50 28.24 22.05
CA SER A 280 -2.09 29.23 22.95
C SER A 280 -1.03 30.02 23.69
N GLU A 281 -1.43 31.13 24.31
CA GLU A 281 -0.57 31.89 25.24
C GLU A 281 -0.13 31.05 26.45
N ARG A 282 -0.76 29.87 26.69
CA ARG A 282 -0.48 28.94 27.78
C ARG A 282 0.41 27.77 27.36
N ALA A 283 1.08 27.82 26.22
CA ALA A 283 1.90 26.70 25.71
C ALA A 283 3.04 26.26 26.66
N GLY A 284 3.54 27.16 27.51
CA GLY A 284 4.53 26.86 28.55
C GLY A 284 3.95 26.32 29.87
N SER A 285 2.62 26.27 29.99
CA SER A 285 1.90 25.86 31.20
C SER A 285 1.47 24.38 31.14
N PRO A 286 0.98 23.78 32.24
CA PRO A 286 0.54 22.39 32.24
C PRO A 286 -0.61 22.11 31.26
N PHE A 287 -0.49 21.01 30.51
CA PHE A 287 -1.60 20.37 29.79
C PHE A 287 -1.98 19.07 30.51
N VAL A 288 -3.21 19.00 31.02
CA VAL A 288 -3.74 17.81 31.70
C VAL A 288 -4.83 17.21 30.83
N ALA A 289 -4.71 15.94 30.47
CA ALA A 289 -5.74 15.19 29.75
C ALA A 289 -6.43 14.19 30.69
N LEU A 290 -7.74 14.07 30.55
CA LEU A 290 -8.57 13.11 31.28
C LEU A 290 -9.61 12.51 30.33
N ASN A 291 -9.70 11.18 30.29
CA ASN A 291 -10.79 10.49 29.61
C ASN A 291 -11.86 10.08 30.63
N CYS A 292 -13.03 10.71 30.54
CA CYS A 292 -14.11 10.53 31.50
C CYS A 292 -14.66 9.09 31.49
N ALA A 293 -14.67 8.43 30.32
CA ALA A 293 -15.16 7.05 30.18
C ALA A 293 -14.27 6.01 30.89
N THR A 294 -13.01 6.34 31.20
CA THR A 294 -12.08 5.41 31.87
C THR A 294 -12.20 5.41 33.39
N ILE A 295 -12.96 6.35 33.96
CA ILE A 295 -13.06 6.55 35.41
C ILE A 295 -14.47 6.16 35.86
N PRO A 296 -14.62 5.34 36.92
CA PRO A 296 -15.93 5.03 37.47
C PRO A 296 -16.72 6.30 37.82
N PRO A 297 -18.04 6.34 37.56
CA PRO A 297 -18.87 7.52 37.83
C PRO A 297 -18.78 8.03 39.28
N ASP A 298 -18.57 7.14 40.25
CA ASP A 298 -18.44 7.50 41.67
C ASP A 298 -17.12 8.20 42.01
N LEU A 299 -16.08 8.02 41.19
CA LEU A 299 -14.73 8.56 41.41
C LEU A 299 -14.43 9.80 40.56
N ILE A 300 -15.23 10.05 39.51
CA ILE A 300 -14.94 11.11 38.54
C ILE A 300 -14.93 12.50 39.18
N GLU A 301 -15.83 12.75 40.13
CA GLU A 301 -15.89 14.03 40.86
C GLU A 301 -14.62 14.24 41.70
N ALA A 302 -14.19 13.21 42.43
CA ALA A 302 -12.99 13.27 43.25
C ALA A 302 -11.70 13.40 42.41
N GLU A 303 -11.62 12.77 41.24
CA GLU A 303 -10.48 12.93 40.34
C GLU A 303 -10.45 14.35 39.71
N LEU A 304 -11.60 14.89 39.29
CA LEU A 304 -11.67 16.23 38.68
C LEU A 304 -11.39 17.35 39.68
N PHE A 305 -12.08 17.35 40.82
CA PHE A 305 -12.12 18.48 41.75
C PHE A 305 -11.29 18.24 43.02
N GLY A 306 -10.83 17.01 43.26
CA GLY A 306 -10.06 16.65 44.44
C GLY A 306 -10.95 16.20 45.60
N VAL A 307 -10.33 15.65 46.63
CA VAL A 307 -11.00 15.16 47.83
C VAL A 307 -10.23 15.62 49.07
N GLU A 308 -10.96 16.01 50.11
CA GLU A 308 -10.40 16.40 51.40
C GLU A 308 -10.48 15.25 52.40
N LYS A 309 -9.48 15.13 53.29
CA LYS A 309 -9.45 14.09 54.31
C LYS A 309 -10.70 14.15 55.18
N GLY A 310 -11.35 12.99 55.37
CA GLY A 310 -12.60 12.91 56.14
C GLY A 310 -13.87 13.12 55.31
N ALA A 311 -13.75 13.27 53.99
CA ALA A 311 -14.90 13.20 53.09
C ALA A 311 -15.64 11.86 53.23
N TYR A 312 -16.96 11.88 53.01
CA TYR A 312 -17.86 10.71 53.09
C TYR A 312 -17.49 9.56 52.13
N THR A 313 -16.49 9.77 51.26
CA THR A 313 -15.92 8.79 50.33
C THR A 313 -14.84 7.89 50.96
N GLY A 314 -14.53 8.04 52.26
CA GLY A 314 -13.55 7.20 52.95
C GLY A 314 -12.08 7.58 52.70
N ALA A 315 -11.81 8.78 52.19
CA ALA A 315 -10.46 9.25 51.88
C ALA A 315 -9.59 9.42 53.15
N GLN A 316 -8.53 8.63 53.26
CA GLN A 316 -7.55 8.73 54.37
C GLN A 316 -6.60 9.93 54.23
N GLN A 317 -6.40 10.43 53.01
CA GLN A 317 -5.52 11.55 52.68
C GLN A 317 -6.22 12.50 51.70
N SER A 318 -5.96 13.80 51.82
CA SER A 318 -6.43 14.80 50.87
C SER A 318 -5.65 14.68 49.56
N ARG A 319 -6.32 14.76 48.40
CA ARG A 319 -5.71 14.68 47.07
C ARG A 319 -6.20 15.81 46.18
N MET A 320 -5.26 16.46 45.49
CA MET A 320 -5.56 17.52 44.52
C MET A 320 -6.27 16.96 43.29
N GLY A 321 -7.29 17.67 42.82
CA GLY A 321 -8.01 17.36 41.59
C GLY A 321 -7.23 17.72 40.31
N ARG A 322 -7.72 17.25 39.16
CA ARG A 322 -7.17 17.61 37.84
C ARG A 322 -7.27 19.10 37.53
N PHE A 323 -8.31 19.78 37.98
CA PHE A 323 -8.42 21.24 37.82
C PHE A 323 -7.30 21.99 38.54
N GLU A 324 -7.01 21.63 39.80
CA GLU A 324 -5.90 22.24 40.54
C GLU A 324 -4.55 21.98 39.87
N ARG A 325 -4.35 20.77 39.31
CA ARG A 325 -3.12 20.40 38.57
C ARG A 325 -2.97 21.11 37.23
N ALA A 326 -4.07 21.54 36.63
CA ALA A 326 -4.10 22.27 35.36
C ALA A 326 -4.11 23.79 35.54
N ASN A 327 -4.00 24.29 36.78
CA ASN A 327 -4.07 25.73 37.08
C ASN A 327 -3.00 26.53 36.32
N GLY A 328 -3.40 27.64 35.71
CA GLY A 328 -2.59 28.45 34.79
C GLY A 328 -2.39 27.84 33.40
N GLY A 329 -2.96 26.66 33.15
CA GLY A 329 -2.77 25.85 31.95
C GLY A 329 -4.07 25.47 31.25
N THR A 330 -4.15 24.22 30.78
CA THR A 330 -5.27 23.69 30.00
C THR A 330 -5.67 22.29 30.48
N LEU A 331 -6.98 22.07 30.62
CA LEU A 331 -7.57 20.77 30.93
C LEU A 331 -8.35 20.26 29.72
N PHE A 332 -7.97 19.10 29.22
CA PHE A 332 -8.67 18.37 28.17
C PHE A 332 -9.55 17.27 28.79
N LEU A 333 -10.84 17.30 28.46
CA LEU A 333 -11.85 16.35 28.93
C LEU A 333 -12.40 15.57 27.72
N ASP A 334 -11.98 14.32 27.58
CA ASP A 334 -12.50 13.41 26.56
C ASP A 334 -13.75 12.68 27.06
N GLU A 335 -14.69 12.44 26.15
CA GLU A 335 -16.01 11.86 26.41
C GLU A 335 -16.79 12.57 27.54
N ILE A 336 -16.94 13.89 27.43
CA ILE A 336 -17.57 14.76 28.44
C ILE A 336 -19.00 14.36 28.81
N VAL A 337 -19.70 13.63 27.92
CA VAL A 337 -21.07 13.16 28.14
C VAL A 337 -21.16 12.16 29.30
N GLU A 338 -20.07 11.48 29.64
CA GLU A 338 -19.99 10.49 30.73
C GLU A 338 -19.94 11.12 32.13
N LEU A 339 -19.94 12.45 32.25
CA LEU A 339 -19.96 13.11 33.55
C LEU A 339 -21.28 12.91 34.30
N THR A 340 -21.19 12.60 35.60
CA THR A 340 -22.36 12.56 36.48
C THR A 340 -23.02 13.94 36.61
N PRO A 341 -24.34 14.03 36.88
CA PRO A 341 -25.05 15.31 37.00
C PRO A 341 -24.42 16.27 38.02
N ARG A 342 -23.84 15.72 39.10
CA ARG A 342 -23.13 16.48 40.13
C ARG A 342 -21.79 17.01 39.61
N ALA A 343 -21.00 16.18 38.93
CA ALA A 343 -19.77 16.64 38.28
C ALA A 343 -20.03 17.69 37.19
N GLN A 344 -21.14 17.58 36.45
CA GLN A 344 -21.58 18.61 35.49
C GLN A 344 -21.88 19.95 36.19
N ALA A 345 -22.54 19.93 37.36
CA ALA A 345 -22.81 21.13 38.15
C ALA A 345 -21.52 21.81 38.64
N SER A 346 -20.59 21.02 39.18
CA SER A 346 -19.28 21.53 39.64
C SER A 346 -18.45 22.07 38.47
N LEU A 347 -18.47 21.41 37.31
CA LEU A 347 -17.80 21.90 36.10
C LEU A 347 -18.38 23.24 35.62
N LEU A 348 -19.71 23.39 35.65
CA LEU A 348 -20.36 24.65 35.29
C LEU A 348 -19.89 25.79 36.20
N ARG A 349 -19.81 25.54 37.51
CA ARG A 349 -19.32 26.54 38.48
C ARG A 349 -17.89 26.96 38.18
N VAL A 350 -16.99 26.01 37.88
CA VAL A 350 -15.62 26.32 37.48
C VAL A 350 -15.56 27.17 36.21
N LEU A 351 -16.40 26.87 35.21
CA LEU A 351 -16.42 27.61 33.94
C LEU A 351 -17.06 29.01 34.03
N GLN A 352 -17.84 29.28 35.08
CA GLN A 352 -18.55 30.55 35.27
C GLN A 352 -17.85 31.46 36.30
N GLU A 353 -17.43 30.87 37.42
CA GLU A 353 -16.92 31.59 38.59
C GLU A 353 -15.40 31.46 38.77
N GLU A 354 -14.74 30.59 38.00
CA GLU A 354 -13.30 30.25 38.18
C GLU A 354 -13.00 29.69 39.58
N GLU A 355 -14.00 29.08 40.22
CA GLU A 355 -13.95 28.57 41.58
C GLU A 355 -14.30 27.08 41.67
N LEU A 356 -13.59 26.35 42.53
CA LEU A 356 -13.89 24.96 42.88
C LEU A 356 -13.85 24.70 44.38
N GLU A 357 -14.57 23.66 44.80
CA GLU A 357 -14.53 23.08 46.15
C GLU A 357 -14.16 21.59 46.02
N ARG A 358 -13.33 21.09 46.94
CA ARG A 358 -13.01 19.65 46.98
C ARG A 358 -14.20 18.88 47.53
N VAL A 359 -14.32 17.62 47.15
CA VAL A 359 -15.35 16.74 47.71
C VAL A 359 -15.17 16.63 49.22
N GLY A 360 -16.18 17.06 49.98
CA GLY A 360 -16.18 17.06 51.45
C GLY A 360 -15.50 18.28 52.09
N ASP A 361 -15.11 19.29 51.31
CA ASP A 361 -14.55 20.55 51.80
C ASP A 361 -15.56 21.69 51.62
N SER A 362 -15.50 22.69 52.49
CA SER A 362 -16.28 23.94 52.39
C SER A 362 -15.43 25.13 51.93
N ARG A 363 -14.11 24.93 51.76
CA ARG A 363 -13.21 25.97 51.29
C ARG A 363 -13.23 26.08 49.77
N THR A 364 -13.63 27.25 49.28
CA THR A 364 -13.52 27.61 47.87
C THR A 364 -12.09 27.92 47.46
N ARG A 365 -11.71 27.53 46.24
CA ARG A 365 -10.38 27.75 45.64
C ARG A 365 -10.54 28.33 44.23
N GLN A 366 -9.82 29.42 43.97
CA GLN A 366 -9.75 30.06 42.66
C GLN A 366 -8.80 29.29 41.74
N VAL A 367 -9.21 29.06 40.49
CA VAL A 367 -8.44 28.35 39.46
C VAL A 367 -8.59 29.02 38.10
N ASP A 368 -7.47 29.24 37.39
CA ASP A 368 -7.49 29.71 36.00
C ASP A 368 -7.15 28.55 35.06
N VAL A 369 -8.17 27.89 34.49
CA VAL A 369 -7.98 26.72 33.63
C VAL A 369 -8.76 26.90 32.33
N ARG A 370 -8.06 26.79 31.20
CA ARG A 370 -8.70 26.70 29.89
C ARG A 370 -9.24 25.30 29.70
N VAL A 371 -10.52 25.16 29.38
CA VAL A 371 -11.16 23.85 29.17
C VAL A 371 -11.31 23.56 27.68
N ILE A 372 -10.86 22.36 27.28
CA ILE A 372 -11.14 21.77 25.97
C ILE A 372 -11.95 20.51 26.24
N ALA A 373 -13.18 20.45 25.76
CA ALA A 373 -14.04 19.27 25.90
C ALA A 373 -14.10 18.51 24.57
N ALA A 374 -14.27 17.20 24.63
CA ALA A 374 -14.43 16.34 23.47
C ALA A 374 -15.56 15.33 23.68
N THR A 375 -16.23 14.97 22.60
CA THR A 375 -17.26 13.92 22.59
C THR A 375 -17.41 13.34 21.18
N HIS A 376 -17.80 12.07 21.09
CA HIS A 376 -18.30 11.48 19.85
C HIS A 376 -19.84 11.54 19.74
N GLU A 377 -20.56 11.68 20.85
CA GLU A 377 -22.02 11.79 20.88
C GLU A 377 -22.53 13.20 20.54
N ASP A 378 -23.76 13.25 20.02
CA ASP A 378 -24.52 14.49 19.84
C ASP A 378 -24.99 15.04 21.20
N LEU A 379 -24.28 16.05 21.68
CA LEU A 379 -24.58 16.73 22.94
C LEU A 379 -25.97 17.38 22.96
N GLU A 380 -26.51 17.85 21.82
CA GLU A 380 -27.85 18.43 21.79
C GLU A 380 -28.92 17.36 22.05
N GLN A 381 -28.71 16.15 21.55
CA GLN A 381 -29.58 15.01 21.87
C GLN A 381 -29.43 14.57 23.32
N ALA A 382 -28.20 14.53 23.86
CA ALA A 382 -27.97 14.22 25.26
C ALA A 382 -28.69 15.20 26.21
N VAL A 383 -28.76 16.48 25.84
CA VAL A 383 -29.53 17.50 26.57
C VAL A 383 -31.04 17.22 26.49
N LYS A 384 -31.57 16.95 25.30
CA LYS A 384 -33.01 16.62 25.11
C LYS A 384 -33.44 15.38 25.90
N GLN A 385 -32.52 14.42 26.08
CA GLN A 385 -32.74 13.19 26.85
C GLN A 385 -32.54 13.36 28.36
N GLY A 386 -32.14 14.56 28.84
CA GLY A 386 -31.89 14.82 30.26
C GLY A 386 -30.59 14.20 30.81
N ARG A 387 -29.72 13.67 29.94
CA ARG A 387 -28.41 13.11 30.33
C ARG A 387 -27.35 14.20 30.55
N PHE A 388 -27.51 15.33 29.87
CA PHE A 388 -26.58 16.45 29.95
C PHE A 388 -27.31 17.77 30.25
N ARG A 389 -26.73 18.62 31.09
CA ARG A 389 -27.38 19.89 31.44
C ARG A 389 -27.28 20.91 30.31
N ALA A 390 -28.40 21.60 30.05
CA ALA A 390 -28.47 22.62 29.00
C ALA A 390 -27.55 23.81 29.26
N ASP A 391 -27.45 24.26 30.51
CA ASP A 391 -26.60 25.40 30.92
C ASP A 391 -25.09 25.13 30.67
N LEU A 392 -24.62 23.93 31.03
CA LEU A 392 -23.26 23.49 30.75
C LEU A 392 -23.00 23.34 29.25
N PHE A 393 -23.97 22.79 28.50
CA PHE A 393 -23.85 22.69 27.05
C PHE A 393 -23.60 24.04 26.39
N TYR A 394 -24.39 25.07 26.71
CA TYR A 394 -24.19 26.41 26.14
C TYR A 394 -22.84 27.04 26.52
N ARG A 395 -22.28 26.69 27.69
CA ARG A 395 -20.95 27.19 28.12
C ARG A 395 -19.79 26.45 27.46
N LEU A 396 -19.98 25.19 27.07
CA LEU A 396 -18.97 24.41 26.33
C LEU A 396 -19.05 24.64 24.82
N ASN A 397 -20.25 24.80 24.28
CA ASN A 397 -20.51 24.98 22.85
C ASN A 397 -20.27 26.43 22.36
N VAL A 398 -19.33 27.15 23.00
CA VAL A 398 -18.93 28.50 22.60
C VAL A 398 -18.17 28.47 21.28
N PHE A 399 -17.30 27.47 21.12
CA PHE A 399 -16.52 27.27 19.90
C PHE A 399 -16.46 25.78 19.53
N PRO A 400 -17.48 25.26 18.81
CA PRO A 400 -17.46 23.89 18.31
C PRO A 400 -16.49 23.74 17.14
N VAL A 401 -15.67 22.69 17.19
CA VAL A 401 -14.76 22.30 16.11
C VAL A 401 -15.04 20.85 15.76
N ARG A 402 -15.56 20.61 14.55
CA ARG A 402 -15.77 19.26 14.02
C ARG A 402 -14.47 18.74 13.42
N ILE A 403 -14.01 17.60 13.92
CA ILE A 403 -12.91 16.83 13.35
C ILE A 403 -13.50 15.85 12.32
N PRO A 404 -13.08 15.91 11.05
CA PRO A 404 -13.61 15.01 10.02
C PRO A 404 -13.19 13.56 10.27
N ALA A 405 -14.10 12.63 10.00
CA ALA A 405 -13.79 11.20 10.00
C ALA A 405 -12.82 10.86 8.86
N LEU A 406 -12.09 9.75 8.96
CA LEU A 406 -11.06 9.35 7.99
C LEU A 406 -11.65 9.17 6.57
N ARG A 407 -12.89 8.66 6.47
CA ARG A 407 -13.63 8.57 5.19
C ARG A 407 -13.97 9.91 4.54
N GLU A 408 -14.00 11.00 5.30
CA GLU A 408 -14.20 12.38 4.80
C GLU A 408 -12.87 13.04 4.40
N ARG A 409 -11.73 12.38 4.65
CA ARG A 409 -10.37 12.85 4.35
C ARG A 409 -9.50 11.73 3.76
N ARG A 410 -10.03 10.97 2.79
CA ARG A 410 -9.34 9.81 2.18
C ARG A 410 -7.96 10.15 1.59
N GLU A 411 -7.76 11.39 1.14
CA GLU A 411 -6.47 11.92 0.67
C GLU A 411 -5.37 11.89 1.74
N ASP A 412 -5.72 11.88 3.03
CA ASP A 412 -4.77 11.82 4.14
C ASP A 412 -4.31 10.39 4.46
N ILE A 413 -5.03 9.36 3.98
CA ILE A 413 -4.75 7.96 4.29
C ILE A 413 -3.32 7.55 3.88
N PRO A 414 -2.82 7.84 2.65
CA PRO A 414 -1.46 7.47 2.27
C PRO A 414 -0.38 8.10 3.17
N LEU A 415 -0.56 9.36 3.56
CA LEU A 415 0.37 10.07 4.45
C LEU A 415 0.38 9.49 5.86
N LEU A 416 -0.79 9.10 6.37
CA LEU A 416 -0.92 8.44 7.67
C LEU A 416 -0.26 7.05 7.63
N ILE A 417 -0.46 6.29 6.56
CA ILE A 417 0.17 4.98 6.35
C ILE A 417 1.69 5.12 6.37
N GLU A 418 2.25 6.05 5.59
CA GLU A 418 3.69 6.28 5.55
C GLU A 418 4.27 6.59 6.94
N HIS A 419 3.60 7.45 7.69
CA HIS A 419 4.00 7.78 9.06
C HIS A 419 3.96 6.57 10.01
N PHE A 420 2.88 5.80 9.99
CA PHE A 420 2.78 4.63 10.85
C PHE A 420 3.81 3.58 10.48
N LEU A 421 4.03 3.31 9.19
CA LEU A 421 5.04 2.37 8.74
C LEU A 421 6.44 2.79 9.19
N ALA A 422 6.81 4.06 9.03
CA ALA A 422 8.12 4.56 9.47
C ALA A 422 8.34 4.31 10.97
N ARG A 423 7.34 4.63 11.81
CA ARG A 423 7.41 4.43 13.26
C ARG A 423 7.43 2.94 13.65
N LEU A 424 6.64 2.12 12.96
CA LEU A 424 6.55 0.68 13.19
C LEU A 424 7.82 -0.05 12.74
N HIS A 425 8.46 0.39 11.66
CA HIS A 425 9.74 -0.17 11.20
C HIS A 425 10.84 0.02 12.25
N GLU A 426 10.87 1.19 12.89
CA GLU A 426 11.79 1.48 14.00
C GLU A 426 11.47 0.62 15.23
N SER A 427 10.20 0.54 15.64
CA SER A 427 9.82 -0.19 16.87
C SER A 427 10.01 -1.71 16.75
N TYR A 428 9.76 -2.29 15.58
CA TYR A 428 9.89 -3.72 15.34
C TYR A 428 11.24 -4.14 14.76
N GLY A 429 12.12 -3.19 14.42
CA GLY A 429 13.41 -3.48 13.80
C GLY A 429 13.28 -4.21 12.45
N LYS A 430 12.20 -3.97 11.72
CA LYS A 430 11.81 -4.70 10.51
C LYS A 430 11.40 -3.72 9.42
N LYS A 431 11.88 -3.89 8.19
CA LYS A 431 11.52 -3.03 7.05
C LYS A 431 10.64 -3.76 6.05
N THR A 432 9.58 -3.10 5.60
CA THR A 432 8.73 -3.53 4.47
C THR A 432 8.86 -2.54 3.32
N LEU A 433 8.49 -2.95 2.11
CA LEU A 433 8.51 -2.09 0.90
C LEU A 433 7.24 -1.22 0.76
N GLY A 434 6.53 -0.96 1.85
CA GLY A 434 5.22 -0.30 1.83
C GLY A 434 4.08 -1.25 1.48
N LEU A 435 2.90 -0.69 1.16
CA LEU A 435 1.73 -1.46 0.74
C LEU A 435 1.79 -1.84 -0.74
N SER A 436 1.19 -2.97 -1.08
CA SER A 436 0.80 -3.28 -2.47
C SER A 436 -0.31 -2.33 -2.96
N ASP A 437 -0.45 -2.20 -4.27
CA ASP A 437 -1.46 -1.31 -4.88
C ASP A 437 -2.88 -1.72 -4.50
N ARG A 438 -3.15 -3.04 -4.45
CA ARG A 438 -4.43 -3.57 -3.97
C ARG A 438 -4.70 -3.25 -2.53
N ALA A 439 -3.73 -3.46 -1.65
CA ALA A 439 -3.84 -3.13 -0.23
C ALA A 439 -4.14 -1.63 -0.03
N LEU A 440 -3.41 -0.75 -0.73
CA LEU A 440 -3.63 0.69 -0.66
C LEU A 440 -5.03 1.07 -1.19
N GLN A 441 -5.44 0.48 -2.32
CA GLN A 441 -6.78 0.70 -2.86
C GLN A 441 -7.88 0.28 -1.89
N ALA A 442 -7.74 -0.89 -1.25
CA ALA A 442 -8.69 -1.35 -0.24
C ALA A 442 -8.74 -0.38 0.96
N CYS A 443 -7.58 0.09 1.43
CA CYS A 443 -7.52 1.14 2.46
C CYS A 443 -8.25 2.42 2.05
N LEU A 444 -8.15 2.85 0.79
CA LEU A 444 -8.84 4.06 0.30
C LEU A 444 -10.36 3.87 0.14
N GLN A 445 -10.82 2.63 -0.05
CA GLN A 445 -12.24 2.31 -0.23
C GLN A 445 -12.96 2.02 1.08
N TYR A 446 -12.24 1.56 2.10
CA TYR A 446 -12.78 1.23 3.41
C TYR A 446 -13.32 2.47 4.16
N ASP A 447 -14.40 2.27 4.94
CA ASP A 447 -15.11 3.37 5.62
C ASP A 447 -14.47 3.79 6.95
N TRP A 448 -13.54 2.98 7.49
CA TRP A 448 -12.78 3.27 8.71
C TRP A 448 -13.63 3.64 9.93
N PRO A 449 -14.50 2.74 10.43
CA PRO A 449 -15.31 2.99 11.63
C PRO A 449 -14.47 3.35 12.87
N GLY A 450 -13.26 2.82 13.00
CA GLY A 450 -12.31 3.16 14.08
C GLY A 450 -11.30 4.25 13.70
N ASN A 451 -11.48 4.89 12.54
CA ASN A 451 -10.70 6.03 12.06
C ASN A 451 -9.17 5.77 12.11
N VAL A 452 -8.39 6.72 12.65
CA VAL A 452 -6.93 6.68 12.66
C VAL A 452 -6.41 5.55 13.55
N ARG A 453 -7.12 5.25 14.65
CA ARG A 453 -6.74 4.18 15.57
C ARG A 453 -6.85 2.79 14.92
N GLU A 454 -7.89 2.57 14.13
CA GLU A 454 -8.04 1.33 13.37
C GLU A 454 -6.98 1.23 12.27
N LEU A 455 -6.70 2.33 11.56
CA LEU A 455 -5.63 2.37 10.55
C LEU A 455 -4.27 2.01 11.16
N GLU A 456 -3.91 2.59 12.31
CA GLU A 456 -2.69 2.29 13.05
C GLU A 456 -2.57 0.80 13.39
N ASN A 457 -3.62 0.22 13.97
CA ASN A 457 -3.67 -1.21 14.31
C ASN A 457 -3.55 -2.11 13.06
N LEU A 458 -4.18 -1.72 11.95
CA LEU A 458 -4.14 -2.49 10.70
C LEU A 458 -2.73 -2.46 10.08
N MET A 459 -2.06 -1.31 10.13
CA MET A 459 -0.67 -1.18 9.66
C MET A 459 0.28 -2.00 10.53
N GLU A 460 0.11 -1.98 11.85
CA GLU A 460 0.89 -2.79 12.77
C GLU A 460 0.75 -4.29 12.46
N ARG A 461 -0.49 -4.77 12.28
CA ARG A 461 -0.75 -6.14 11.83
C ARG A 461 -0.05 -6.45 10.51
N GLY A 462 -0.13 -5.55 9.52
CA GLY A 462 0.52 -5.71 8.22
C GLY A 462 2.04 -5.89 8.33
N VAL A 463 2.70 -5.08 9.16
CA VAL A 463 4.15 -5.17 9.43
C VAL A 463 4.52 -6.47 10.15
N ILE A 464 3.69 -6.94 11.09
CA ILE A 464 3.93 -8.21 11.80
C ILE A 464 3.85 -9.40 10.84
N ILE A 465 2.80 -9.47 10.02
CA ILE A 465 2.53 -10.62 9.13
C ILE A 465 3.50 -10.68 7.93
N THR A 466 3.85 -9.53 7.35
CA THR A 466 4.61 -9.48 6.09
C THR A 466 6.09 -9.66 6.34
N ASP A 467 6.78 -10.58 5.69
CA ASP A 467 8.24 -10.78 5.86
C ASP A 467 9.08 -9.51 5.56
N GLU A 468 10.33 -9.51 6.02
CA GLU A 468 11.27 -8.41 5.77
C GLU A 468 11.52 -8.20 4.26
N ASN A 469 11.59 -6.94 3.84
CA ASN A 469 11.77 -6.50 2.46
C ASN A 469 10.70 -6.98 1.47
N GLN A 470 9.49 -7.26 1.94
CA GLN A 470 8.31 -7.52 1.09
C GLN A 470 7.27 -6.40 1.20
N SER A 471 6.39 -6.30 0.20
CA SER A 471 5.24 -5.39 0.24
C SER A 471 4.08 -6.01 1.04
N ILE A 472 3.36 -5.16 1.78
CA ILE A 472 2.19 -5.57 2.55
C ILE A 472 1.03 -5.82 1.59
N GLY A 473 0.66 -7.09 1.42
CA GLY A 473 -0.42 -7.54 0.54
C GLY A 473 -1.81 -7.27 1.09
N LEU A 474 -2.84 -7.40 0.24
CA LEU A 474 -4.24 -7.23 0.65
C LEU A 474 -4.64 -8.18 1.78
N ASP A 475 -4.27 -9.46 1.67
CA ASP A 475 -4.64 -10.52 2.64
C ASP A 475 -4.06 -10.28 4.04
N ALA A 476 -2.91 -9.61 4.13
CA ALA A 476 -2.29 -9.27 5.40
C ALA A 476 -3.13 -8.26 6.19
N LEU A 477 -3.82 -7.35 5.47
CA LEU A 477 -4.68 -6.33 6.05
C LEU A 477 -6.14 -6.81 6.19
N PHE A 478 -6.70 -7.39 5.12
CA PHE A 478 -8.12 -7.74 5.01
C PHE A 478 -8.32 -9.24 4.69
N PRO A 479 -8.17 -10.15 5.67
CA PRO A 479 -8.23 -11.60 5.46
C PRO A 479 -9.63 -12.13 5.06
N HIS A 480 -10.65 -11.28 5.16
CA HIS A 480 -12.05 -11.59 4.86
C HIS A 480 -12.61 -10.71 3.74
N ALA A 481 -11.75 -10.14 2.89
CA ALA A 481 -12.22 -9.44 1.70
C ALA A 481 -13.05 -10.41 0.84
N PRO A 482 -14.24 -10.01 0.36
CA PRO A 482 -15.07 -10.88 -0.46
C PRO A 482 -14.32 -11.31 -1.73
N PRO A 483 -14.55 -12.54 -2.24
CA PRO A 483 -13.96 -12.99 -3.48
C PRO A 483 -14.35 -12.03 -4.62
N GLU A 484 -13.38 -11.80 -5.50
CA GLU A 484 -13.39 -10.72 -6.50
C GLU A 484 -14.51 -10.83 -7.54
N ALA A 485 -14.84 -9.68 -8.14
CA ALA A 485 -15.75 -9.55 -9.27
C ALA A 485 -15.27 -10.34 -10.51
N GLU A 486 -16.20 -10.63 -11.42
CA GLU A 486 -15.93 -11.28 -12.71
C GLU A 486 -14.75 -10.61 -13.43
N SER A 487 -13.72 -11.39 -13.75
CA SER A 487 -12.52 -10.93 -14.44
C SER A 487 -12.34 -11.67 -15.76
N ILE A 488 -11.64 -11.04 -16.69
CA ILE A 488 -11.17 -11.66 -17.93
C ILE A 488 -9.69 -11.95 -17.72
N GLY A 489 -9.30 -13.22 -17.72
CA GLY A 489 -7.91 -13.67 -17.65
C GLY A 489 -7.21 -13.69 -19.02
N LEU A 490 -5.91 -14.01 -19.01
CA LEU A 490 -5.12 -14.23 -20.22
C LEU A 490 -4.77 -15.72 -20.39
N ALA A 491 -5.06 -16.30 -21.55
CA ALA A 491 -4.65 -17.66 -21.90
C ALA A 491 -3.16 -17.69 -22.29
N SER A 492 -2.55 -18.88 -22.24
CA SER A 492 -1.13 -19.08 -22.56
C SER A 492 -0.77 -18.76 -24.02
N ASP A 493 -1.75 -18.70 -24.92
CA ASP A 493 -1.60 -18.29 -26.33
C ASP A 493 -1.87 -16.77 -26.55
N GLY A 494 -2.04 -16.00 -25.47
CA GLY A 494 -2.23 -14.55 -25.52
C GLY A 494 -3.68 -14.09 -25.76
N ARG A 495 -4.66 -14.99 -25.77
CA ARG A 495 -6.08 -14.62 -25.92
C ARG A 495 -6.71 -14.25 -24.57
N LEU A 496 -7.62 -13.28 -24.59
CA LEU A 496 -8.45 -12.95 -23.44
C LEU A 496 -9.51 -14.05 -23.24
N VAL A 497 -9.60 -14.58 -22.03
CA VAL A 497 -10.55 -15.63 -21.64
C VAL A 497 -11.31 -15.19 -20.39
N ALA A 498 -12.61 -15.44 -20.29
CA ALA A 498 -13.33 -15.17 -19.06
C ALA A 498 -12.72 -16.01 -17.92
N SER A 499 -12.31 -15.37 -16.83
CA SER A 499 -11.82 -16.04 -15.63
C SER A 499 -12.97 -16.84 -15.04
N ALA A 500 -12.78 -18.14 -14.89
CA ALA A 500 -13.82 -19.10 -14.57
C ALA A 500 -14.29 -18.97 -13.11
N GLY A 501 -15.20 -18.03 -12.85
CA GLY A 501 -16.19 -18.14 -11.80
C GLY A 501 -17.47 -18.74 -12.39
N GLN A 502 -17.65 -20.06 -12.27
CA GLN A 502 -18.75 -20.88 -12.81
C GLN A 502 -18.86 -20.93 -14.35
N ALA A 503 -18.66 -22.14 -14.88
CA ALA A 503 -18.48 -22.51 -16.28
C ALA A 503 -19.48 -21.89 -17.30
N PRO A 504 -19.09 -20.83 -18.04
CA PRO A 504 -19.90 -20.28 -19.14
C PRO A 504 -19.86 -21.18 -20.39
N TRP A 505 -18.82 -22.02 -20.50
CA TRP A 505 -18.65 -22.99 -21.59
C TRP A 505 -19.73 -24.07 -21.57
N VAL A 506 -20.30 -24.39 -20.41
CA VAL A 506 -21.40 -25.36 -20.31
C VAL A 506 -22.64 -24.81 -21.01
N GLY A 507 -22.94 -23.52 -20.83
CA GLY A 507 -24.01 -22.83 -21.56
C GLY A 507 -23.77 -22.86 -23.07
N GLN A 508 -22.56 -22.51 -23.50
CA GLN A 508 -22.19 -22.52 -24.93
C GLN A 508 -22.29 -23.91 -25.58
N ILE A 509 -21.92 -24.98 -24.87
CA ILE A 509 -22.05 -26.35 -25.36
C ILE A 509 -23.53 -26.75 -25.46
N ILE A 510 -24.35 -26.43 -24.46
CA ILE A 510 -25.79 -26.70 -24.50
C ILE A 510 -26.45 -25.92 -25.64
N ASP A 511 -26.10 -24.64 -25.81
CA ASP A 511 -26.63 -23.77 -26.87
C ASP A 511 -26.16 -24.18 -28.27
N SER A 512 -24.99 -24.82 -28.38
CA SER A 512 -24.49 -25.38 -29.65
C SER A 512 -25.24 -26.62 -30.12
N GLY A 513 -26.11 -27.19 -29.29
CA GLY A 513 -26.94 -28.35 -29.63
C GLY A 513 -26.15 -29.65 -29.84
N ILE A 514 -24.87 -29.69 -29.42
CA ILE A 514 -24.04 -30.89 -29.52
C ILE A 514 -24.48 -31.88 -28.43
N GLY A 515 -24.93 -33.06 -28.85
CA GLY A 515 -25.29 -34.14 -27.93
C GLY A 515 -24.10 -34.62 -27.11
N LEU A 516 -24.36 -35.06 -25.87
CA LEU A 516 -23.30 -35.46 -24.92
C LEU A 516 -22.39 -36.56 -25.49
N ASP A 517 -22.95 -37.51 -26.22
CA ASP A 517 -22.19 -38.60 -26.86
C ASP A 517 -21.27 -38.08 -27.99
N ALA A 518 -21.74 -37.11 -28.78
CA ALA A 518 -20.96 -36.52 -29.88
C ALA A 518 -19.82 -35.64 -29.36
N LEU A 519 -20.05 -34.93 -28.26
CA LEU A 519 -19.01 -34.18 -27.56
C LEU A 519 -17.96 -35.12 -26.97
N GLU A 520 -18.40 -36.21 -26.33
CA GLU A 520 -17.49 -37.22 -25.78
C GLU A 520 -16.64 -37.86 -26.89
N GLU A 521 -17.23 -38.19 -28.03
CA GLU A 521 -16.52 -38.74 -29.18
C GLU A 521 -15.50 -37.76 -29.77
N ALA A 522 -15.87 -36.49 -29.96
CA ALA A 522 -14.96 -35.46 -30.45
C ALA A 522 -13.77 -35.24 -29.50
N LEU A 523 -14.01 -35.21 -28.19
CA LEU A 523 -12.96 -35.10 -27.18
C LEU A 523 -12.01 -36.32 -27.19
N MET A 524 -12.56 -37.52 -27.34
CA MET A 524 -11.76 -38.75 -27.46
C MET A 524 -10.89 -38.76 -28.73
N GLN A 525 -11.44 -38.34 -29.86
CA GLN A 525 -10.70 -38.27 -31.14
C GLN A 525 -9.58 -37.22 -31.09
N GLU A 526 -9.86 -36.03 -30.57
CA GLU A 526 -8.87 -34.96 -30.41
C GLU A 526 -7.73 -35.37 -29.46
N ALA A 527 -8.06 -36.04 -28.33
CA ALA A 527 -7.06 -36.55 -27.41
C ALA A 527 -6.16 -37.64 -28.03
N MET A 528 -6.74 -38.51 -28.86
CA MET A 528 -6.00 -39.53 -29.62
C MET A 528 -5.11 -38.91 -30.70
N ALA A 529 -5.56 -37.85 -31.37
CA ALA A 529 -4.77 -37.11 -32.36
C ALA A 529 -3.55 -36.42 -31.72
N ARG A 530 -3.75 -35.69 -30.61
CA ARG A 530 -2.67 -35.01 -29.87
C ARG A 530 -1.66 -35.99 -29.25
N SER A 531 -2.11 -37.19 -28.94
CA SER A 531 -1.29 -38.25 -28.35
C SER A 531 -0.63 -39.16 -29.38
N GLN A 532 -0.69 -38.82 -30.68
CA GLN A 532 -0.16 -39.66 -31.77
C GLN A 532 -0.65 -41.12 -31.69
N GLN A 533 -1.95 -41.31 -31.41
CA GLN A 533 -2.60 -42.62 -31.25
C GLN A 533 -2.16 -43.44 -30.01
N ASN A 534 -1.45 -42.83 -29.05
CA ASN A 534 -1.13 -43.49 -27.78
C ASN A 534 -2.29 -43.39 -26.77
N VAL A 535 -2.99 -44.51 -26.58
CA VAL A 535 -4.16 -44.64 -25.69
C VAL A 535 -3.84 -44.30 -24.23
N SER A 536 -2.62 -44.57 -23.75
CA SER A 536 -2.27 -44.28 -22.34
C SER A 536 -2.07 -42.79 -22.10
N GLU A 537 -1.49 -42.10 -23.09
CA GLU A 537 -1.26 -40.65 -23.04
C GLU A 537 -2.58 -39.90 -23.25
N ALA A 538 -3.41 -40.34 -24.20
CA ALA A 538 -4.74 -39.79 -24.44
C ALA A 538 -5.67 -39.94 -23.22
N ALA A 539 -5.60 -41.07 -22.51
CA ALA A 539 -6.37 -41.29 -21.29
C ALA A 539 -5.93 -40.33 -20.17
N ARG A 540 -4.62 -40.05 -20.08
CA ARG A 540 -4.06 -39.07 -19.13
C ARG A 540 -4.52 -37.65 -19.45
N LEU A 541 -4.53 -37.26 -20.73
CA LEU A 541 -5.04 -35.96 -21.18
C LEU A 541 -6.53 -35.75 -20.85
N LEU A 542 -7.32 -36.82 -20.92
CA LEU A 542 -8.75 -36.81 -20.60
C LEU A 542 -9.07 -37.08 -19.12
N GLY A 543 -8.05 -37.25 -18.27
CA GLY A 543 -8.23 -37.50 -16.83
C GLY A 543 -8.91 -38.83 -16.49
N MET A 544 -8.80 -39.85 -17.35
CA MET A 544 -9.40 -41.17 -17.13
C MET A 544 -8.36 -42.31 -17.20
N THR A 545 -8.75 -43.51 -16.78
CA THR A 545 -7.86 -44.67 -16.82
C THR A 545 -7.77 -45.26 -18.23
N ARG A 546 -6.60 -45.84 -18.58
CA ARG A 546 -6.39 -46.49 -19.89
C ARG A 546 -7.49 -47.52 -20.24
N PRO A 547 -7.93 -48.41 -19.32
CA PRO A 547 -9.02 -49.35 -19.63
C PRO A 547 -10.36 -48.65 -19.89
N ALA A 548 -10.65 -47.56 -19.19
CA ALA A 548 -11.89 -46.79 -19.38
C ALA A 548 -11.94 -46.13 -20.77
N LEU A 549 -10.84 -45.51 -21.21
CA LEU A 549 -10.75 -44.94 -22.55
C LEU A 549 -10.83 -46.03 -23.63
N ALA A 550 -10.11 -47.14 -23.45
CA ALA A 550 -10.13 -48.26 -24.40
C ALA A 550 -11.52 -48.91 -24.55
N TYR A 551 -12.29 -48.97 -23.46
CA TYR A 551 -13.66 -49.47 -23.49
C TYR A 551 -14.60 -48.51 -24.23
N ARG A 552 -14.45 -47.19 -24.02
CA ARG A 552 -15.28 -46.17 -24.69
C ARG A 552 -14.97 -46.05 -26.18
N LEU A 553 -13.70 -46.14 -26.59
CA LEU A 553 -13.30 -46.20 -28.00
C LEU A 553 -13.88 -47.41 -28.74
N LYS A 554 -14.08 -48.55 -28.06
CA LYS A 554 -14.72 -49.75 -28.63
C LYS A 554 -16.23 -49.64 -28.75
N LYS A 555 -16.86 -48.68 -28.07
CA LYS A 555 -18.32 -48.52 -28.00
C LYS A 555 -18.86 -47.51 -29.02
N SER A 556 -18.00 -46.77 -29.75
CA SER A 556 -18.42 -45.93 -30.88
C SER A 556 -19.09 -46.80 -31.97
N PRO A 557 -20.32 -46.48 -32.41
CA PRO A 557 -21.08 -47.33 -33.31
C PRO A 557 -20.58 -47.17 -34.76
N GLY A 558 -20.01 -48.23 -35.31
CA GLY A 558 -19.58 -48.28 -36.71
C GLY A 558 -19.29 -49.68 -37.22
N GLU A 559 -20.31 -50.54 -37.28
CA GLU A 559 -20.45 -51.61 -38.30
C GLU A 559 -21.80 -52.33 -38.15
N GLY A 560 -22.69 -52.12 -39.12
CA GLY A 560 -23.93 -52.88 -39.26
C GLY A 560 -23.65 -54.33 -39.67
N ALA A 561 -24.28 -55.27 -38.97
CA ALA A 561 -24.23 -56.70 -39.30
C ALA A 561 -24.78 -56.98 -40.71
N PRO A 562 -24.15 -57.86 -41.51
CA PRO A 562 -24.79 -58.40 -42.71
C PRO A 562 -25.83 -59.44 -42.28
N GLY A 563 -27.02 -59.36 -42.89
CA GLY A 563 -28.17 -60.20 -42.54
C GLY A 563 -27.91 -61.69 -42.72
N ARG A 564 -28.52 -62.50 -41.84
CA ARG A 564 -28.78 -63.92 -42.07
C ARG A 564 -30.23 -64.09 -42.50
N ALA A 565 -30.41 -64.60 -43.72
CA ALA A 565 -31.52 -65.50 -44.05
C ALA A 565 -31.06 -66.93 -43.76
#